data_AF-A0A5J4RTG4-F1
#
_entry.id   AF-A0A5J4RTG4-F1
#
_cell.length_a   1.000
_cell.length_b   1.000
_cell.length_c   1.000
_cell.angle_alpha   90.00
_cell.angle_beta   90.00
_cell.angle_gamma   90.00
#
_symmetry.space_group_name_H-M   'P 1'
#
loop_
_entity.id
_entity.type
_entity.pdbx_description
1 polymer ?
#
loop_
_entity_poly.entity_id
_entity_poly.type
_entity_poly.pdbx_seq_one_letter_code
_entity_poly.pdbx_strand_id
1 'polypeptide(L)'
;NAEVGEDKLLTKHIAFTDEVRLKYDQNMLSFSFTALNYVMAEKNRYRYRLEGLEERWVYAGYTTTATYANLAPGNYVFHVLGSNNDGVGNEKGASLRVVIVPPFWQRWWFIGLMMIRWRRL
;
A
#
# COMPACT_ATOMS: atom_id res chain seq x y z
N ASN A 1 -21.94 -35.92 7.64
CA ASN A 1 -20.52 -35.81 8.03
C ASN A 1 -19.74 -35.31 6.82
N ALA A 2 -19.60 -33.99 6.68
CA ALA A 2 -18.70 -33.33 5.73
C ALA A 2 -18.65 -31.84 6.12
N GLU A 3 -17.57 -31.45 6.77
CA GLU A 3 -17.25 -30.06 7.10
C GLU A 3 -16.84 -29.33 5.81
N VAL A 4 -17.67 -28.40 5.37
CA VAL A 4 -17.34 -27.49 4.26
C VAL A 4 -16.58 -26.32 4.85
N GLY A 5 -15.30 -26.21 4.48
CA GLY A 5 -14.40 -25.17 4.93
C GLY A 5 -14.93 -23.77 4.62
N GLU A 6 -15.06 -22.95 5.66
CA GLU A 6 -15.24 -21.51 5.54
C GLU A 6 -13.97 -20.89 4.98
N ASP A 7 -13.85 -20.87 3.66
CA ASP A 7 -12.96 -19.95 2.99
C ASP A 7 -13.41 -18.53 3.34
N LYS A 8 -12.65 -17.89 4.23
CA LYS A 8 -12.78 -16.49 4.64
C LYS A 8 -12.74 -15.56 3.43
N LEU A 9 -13.89 -15.40 2.79
CA LEU A 9 -14.15 -14.29 1.88
C LEU A 9 -14.20 -13.03 2.74
N LEU A 10 -13.05 -12.36 2.89
CA LEU A 10 -12.96 -11.02 3.44
C LEU A 10 -13.58 -10.04 2.44
N THR A 11 -14.91 -10.01 2.36
CA THR A 11 -15.68 -9.00 1.63
C THR A 11 -15.73 -7.73 2.47
N LYS A 12 -14.59 -7.06 2.65
CA LYS A 12 -14.61 -5.64 3.00
C LYS A 12 -14.55 -4.89 1.67
N HIS A 13 -15.68 -4.33 1.25
CA HIS A 13 -15.73 -3.44 0.10
C HIS A 13 -14.71 -2.31 0.29
N ILE A 14 -13.59 -2.36 -0.44
CA ILE A 14 -12.46 -1.41 -0.41
C ILE A 14 -12.86 -0.06 -1.04
N ALA A 15 -14.12 0.09 -1.48
CA ALA A 15 -14.57 1.21 -2.30
C ALA A 15 -14.49 2.60 -1.64
N PHE A 16 -14.37 2.71 -0.31
CA PHE A 16 -14.27 4.00 0.39
C PHE A 16 -13.45 3.92 1.68
N THR A 17 -12.24 3.38 1.61
CA THR A 17 -11.37 3.28 2.79
C THR A 17 -10.24 4.28 2.69
N ASP A 18 -10.24 5.31 3.53
CA ASP A 18 -9.14 6.30 3.63
C ASP A 18 -7.85 5.66 4.17
N GLU A 19 -7.95 4.52 4.86
CA GLU A 19 -6.83 3.83 5.52
C GLU A 19 -6.91 2.30 5.41
N VAL A 20 -5.93 1.69 4.75
CA VAL A 20 -5.78 0.23 4.67
C VAL A 20 -4.71 -0.23 5.67
N ARG A 21 -5.07 -1.20 6.52
CA ARG A 21 -4.15 -1.85 7.45
C ARG A 21 -3.78 -3.23 6.96
N LEU A 22 -2.48 -3.47 6.83
CA LEU A 22 -1.90 -4.69 6.28
C LEU A 22 -1.02 -5.36 7.30
N LYS A 23 -0.96 -6.69 7.26
CA LYS A 23 -0.05 -7.49 8.08
C LYS A 23 1.39 -7.37 7.58
N TYR A 24 2.36 -7.71 8.43
CA TYR A 24 3.79 -7.65 8.12
C TYR A 24 4.22 -8.51 6.91
N ASP A 25 3.45 -9.55 6.59
CA ASP A 25 3.66 -10.47 5.46
C ASP A 25 3.00 -9.97 4.16
N GLN A 26 2.23 -8.89 4.22
CA GLN A 26 1.56 -8.25 3.08
C GLN A 26 2.33 -7.00 2.64
N ASN A 27 3.61 -7.17 2.33
CA ASN A 27 4.56 -6.08 2.05
C ASN A 27 4.77 -5.79 0.54
N MET A 28 4.01 -6.44 -0.33
CA MET A 28 3.97 -6.18 -1.77
C MET A 28 2.63 -5.53 -2.13
N LEU A 29 2.67 -4.30 -2.61
CA LEU A 29 1.49 -3.48 -2.88
C LEU A 29 1.51 -2.93 -4.30
N SER A 30 0.36 -3.07 -4.97
CA SER A 30 0.12 -2.48 -6.28
C SER A 30 -1.05 -1.51 -6.18
N PHE A 31 -0.81 -0.26 -6.53
CA PHE A 31 -1.83 0.78 -6.60
C PHE A 31 -2.21 0.98 -8.06
N SER A 32 -3.49 0.75 -8.38
CA SER A 32 -4.05 1.06 -9.70
C SER A 32 -4.94 2.29 -9.58
N PHE A 33 -4.72 3.26 -10.47
CA PHE A 33 -5.43 4.54 -10.44
C PHE A 33 -5.81 4.96 -11.86
N THR A 34 -6.95 5.63 -12.00
CA THR A 34 -7.39 6.19 -13.29
C THR A 34 -8.02 7.55 -13.04
N ALA A 35 -7.73 8.52 -13.91
CA ALA A 35 -8.50 9.75 -13.93
C ALA A 35 -9.87 9.45 -14.55
N LEU A 36 -10.95 9.97 -13.95
CA LEU A 36 -12.32 9.81 -14.46
C LEU A 36 -12.53 10.45 -15.85
N ASN A 37 -11.52 11.13 -16.40
CA ASN A 37 -11.66 11.84 -17.67
C ASN A 37 -11.51 10.89 -18.87
N TYR A 38 -12.65 10.39 -19.34
CA TYR A 38 -12.80 9.51 -20.49
C TYR A 38 -12.49 10.18 -21.85
N VAL A 39 -12.47 11.51 -21.92
CA VAL A 39 -12.40 12.24 -23.20
C VAL A 39 -11.02 12.10 -23.87
N MET A 40 -9.94 11.99 -23.10
CA MET A 40 -8.58 11.72 -23.60
C MET A 40 -7.70 11.01 -22.55
N ALA A 41 -8.10 9.80 -22.14
CA ALA A 41 -7.35 9.00 -21.16
C ALA A 41 -5.87 8.80 -21.56
N GLU A 42 -5.58 8.69 -22.86
CA GLU A 42 -4.23 8.50 -23.42
C GLU A 42 -3.33 9.74 -23.38
N LYS A 43 -3.85 10.92 -23.04
CA LYS A 43 -3.04 12.16 -22.92
C LYS A 43 -2.85 12.62 -21.48
N ASN A 44 -3.44 11.91 -20.51
CA ASN A 44 -3.31 12.26 -19.11
C ASN A 44 -1.94 11.86 -18.60
N ARG A 45 -1.21 12.82 -18.04
CA ARG A 45 0.05 12.56 -17.36
C ARG A 45 -0.21 12.36 -15.87
N TYR A 46 0.27 11.23 -15.34
CA TYR A 46 0.17 10.90 -13.93
C TYR A 46 1.50 11.16 -13.22
N ARG A 47 1.38 11.60 -11.98
CA ARG A 47 2.47 11.58 -11.02
C ARG A 47 1.97 10.98 -9.72
N TYR A 48 2.81 10.16 -9.09
CA TYR A 48 2.50 9.55 -7.81
C TYR A 48 3.69 9.62 -6.87
N ARG A 49 3.45 9.42 -5.57
CA ARG A 49 4.51 9.22 -4.58
C ARG A 49 3.97 8.39 -3.41
N LEU A 50 4.84 7.59 -2.81
CA LEU A 50 4.57 6.95 -1.53
C LEU A 50 5.30 7.69 -0.40
N GLU A 51 4.57 8.60 0.24
CA GLU A 51 5.08 9.29 1.43
C GLU A 51 5.41 8.28 2.52
N GLY A 52 6.59 8.42 3.14
CA GLY A 52 7.18 7.43 4.05
C GLY A 52 8.20 6.49 3.39
N LEU A 53 8.25 6.45 2.05
CA LEU A 53 9.32 5.77 1.30
C LEU A 53 10.14 6.75 0.45
N GLU A 54 9.47 7.70 -0.20
CA GLU A 54 10.09 8.65 -1.11
C GLU A 54 9.61 10.09 -0.85
N GLU A 55 10.52 11.06 -1.05
CA GLU A 55 10.23 12.49 -0.85
C GLU A 55 9.74 13.19 -2.13
N ARG A 56 10.13 12.67 -3.29
CA ARG A 56 9.87 13.29 -4.61
C ARG A 56 8.73 12.57 -5.33
N TRP A 57 8.09 13.29 -6.26
CA TRP A 57 7.09 12.71 -7.15
C TRP A 57 7.74 11.87 -8.25
N VAL A 58 7.19 10.68 -8.50
CA VAL A 58 7.48 9.86 -9.67
C VAL A 58 6.56 10.31 -10.81
N TYR A 59 7.17 10.68 -11.93
CA TYR A 59 6.44 11.06 -13.15
C TYR A 59 6.19 9.79 -13.97
N ALA A 60 4.96 9.28 -13.89
CA ALA A 60 4.56 8.01 -14.47
C ALA A 60 4.15 8.10 -15.96
N GLY A 61 4.04 9.32 -16.50
CA GLY A 61 3.53 9.54 -17.85
C GLY A 61 2.12 8.96 -17.97
N TYR A 62 1.96 7.92 -18.78
CA TYR A 62 0.67 7.25 -19.02
C TYR A 62 0.45 6.00 -18.13
N THR A 63 1.43 5.63 -17.31
CA THR A 63 1.32 4.44 -16.45
C THR A 63 0.34 4.69 -15.31
N THR A 64 -0.62 3.77 -15.18
CA THR A 64 -1.73 3.81 -14.20
C THR A 64 -1.55 2.86 -13.02
N THR A 65 -0.40 2.18 -12.95
CA THR A 65 -0.08 1.22 -11.90
C THR A 65 1.28 1.54 -11.27
N ALA A 66 1.31 1.61 -9.94
CA ALA A 66 2.53 1.74 -9.15
C ALA A 66 2.69 0.52 -8.25
N THR A 67 3.82 -0.18 -8.37
CA THR A 67 4.10 -1.40 -7.60
C THR A 67 5.28 -1.18 -6.66
N TYR A 68 5.07 -1.46 -5.38
CA TYR A 68 6.08 -1.41 -4.34
C TYR A 68 6.25 -2.81 -3.75
N ALA A 69 7.48 -3.30 -3.75
CA ALA A 69 7.84 -4.60 -3.18
C ALA A 69 8.64 -4.41 -1.89
N ASN A 70 8.53 -5.38 -0.98
CA ASN A 70 9.32 -5.44 0.26
C ASN A 70 9.21 -4.18 1.13
N LEU A 71 8.01 -3.62 1.26
CA LEU A 71 7.78 -2.49 2.16
C LEU A 71 8.02 -2.89 3.62
N ALA A 72 8.81 -2.11 4.33
CA ALA A 72 9.02 -2.32 5.75
C ALA A 72 7.72 -2.03 6.54
N PRO A 73 7.55 -2.60 7.75
CA PRO A 73 6.49 -2.16 8.64
C PRO A 73 6.58 -0.67 8.92
N GLY A 74 5.46 0.04 8.78
CA GLY A 74 5.45 1.50 8.81
C GLY A 74 4.12 2.10 8.39
N ASN A 75 4.07 3.43 8.41
CA ASN A 75 2.94 4.21 7.93
C ASN A 75 3.33 4.90 6.62
N TYR A 76 2.50 4.72 5.61
CA TYR A 76 2.69 5.27 4.29
C TYR A 76 1.44 6.02 3.83
N VAL A 77 1.62 7.02 2.96
CA VAL A 77 0.52 7.67 2.26
C VAL A 77 0.81 7.67 0.77
N PHE A 78 0.02 6.91 0.02
CA PHE A 78 0.09 6.92 -1.42
C PHE A 78 -0.65 8.15 -1.94
N HIS A 79 0.03 9.01 -2.68
CA HIS A 79 -0.56 10.18 -3.34
C HIS A 79 -0.51 10.01 -4.84
N VAL A 80 -1.57 10.40 -5.54
CA VAL A 80 -1.62 10.42 -6.99
C VAL A 80 -2.30 11.69 -7.51
N LEU A 81 -1.70 12.27 -8.55
CA LEU A 81 -2.20 13.44 -9.24
C LEU A 81 -2.24 13.14 -10.75
N GLY A 82 -3.40 13.35 -11.37
CA GLY A 82 -3.57 13.32 -12.82
C GLY A 82 -3.67 14.74 -13.37
N SER A 83 -2.84 15.09 -14.35
CA SER A 83 -3.00 16.34 -15.09
C SER A 83 -4.01 16.13 -16.22
N ASN A 84 -5.16 16.80 -16.13
CA ASN A 84 -6.03 17.00 -17.28
C ASN A 84 -5.39 18.03 -18.21
N ASN A 85 -5.52 17.84 -19.52
CA ASN A 85 -4.89 18.68 -20.53
C ASN A 85 -5.49 20.10 -20.64
N ASP A 86 -6.48 20.45 -19.81
CA ASP A 86 -7.24 21.69 -19.90
C ASP A 86 -6.64 22.85 -19.09
N GLY A 87 -5.41 22.71 -18.57
CA GLY A 87 -4.71 23.78 -17.83
C GLY A 87 -5.33 24.17 -16.47
N VAL A 88 -6.55 23.73 -16.19
CA VAL A 88 -7.20 23.85 -14.88
C VAL A 88 -6.80 22.63 -14.07
N GLY A 89 -5.61 22.71 -13.46
CA GLY A 89 -5.07 21.68 -12.59
C GLY A 89 -6.09 21.35 -11.50
N ASN A 90 -6.60 20.13 -11.54
CA ASN A 90 -7.37 19.59 -10.42
C ASN A 90 -6.34 19.26 -9.32
N GLU A 91 -5.98 20.28 -8.53
CA GLU A 91 -4.97 20.18 -7.46
C GLU A 91 -5.41 19.23 -6.33
N LYS A 92 -6.69 18.84 -6.32
CA LYS A 92 -7.23 17.79 -5.47
C LYS A 92 -6.91 16.43 -6.06
N GLY A 93 -5.66 15.99 -5.88
CA GLY A 93 -5.27 14.59 -6.10
C GLY A 93 -6.01 13.62 -5.17
N ALA A 94 -5.78 12.32 -5.37
CA ALA A 94 -6.26 11.29 -4.45
C ALA A 94 -5.12 10.83 -3.53
N SER A 95 -5.47 10.50 -2.29
CA SER A 95 -4.53 9.95 -1.32
C SER A 95 -5.12 8.74 -0.61
N LEU A 96 -4.29 7.74 -0.33
CA LEU A 96 -4.66 6.54 0.41
C LEU A 96 -3.62 6.28 1.51
N ARG A 97 -4.06 6.21 2.77
CA ARG A 97 -3.18 5.83 3.88
C ARG A 97 -3.02 4.32 3.93
N VAL A 98 -1.79 3.86 4.12
CA VAL A 98 -1.43 2.46 4.21
C VAL A 98 -0.59 2.24 5.47
N VAL A 99 -1.01 1.31 6.32
CA VAL A 99 -0.31 0.98 7.56
C VAL A 99 0.08 -0.49 7.53
N ILE A 100 1.37 -0.77 7.51
CA ILE A 100 1.91 -2.13 7.59
C ILE A 100 2.29 -2.40 9.04
N VAL A 101 1.52 -3.26 9.73
CA VAL A 101 1.75 -3.51 11.15
C VAL A 101 3.01 -4.37 11.36
N PRO A 102 3.87 -4.03 12.34
CA PRO A 102 5.05 -4.82 12.63
C PRO A 102 4.69 -6.21 13.19
N PRO A 103 5.55 -7.23 13.00
CA PRO A 103 5.31 -8.57 13.51
C PRO A 103 5.32 -8.57 15.04
N PHE A 104 4.22 -9.01 15.65
CA PHE A 104 4.08 -9.09 17.10
C PHE A 104 5.01 -10.14 17.75
N TRP A 105 5.47 -11.12 16.97
CA TRP A 105 6.36 -12.20 17.44
C TRP A 105 7.84 -11.83 17.52
N GLN A 106 8.26 -10.63 17.08
CA GLN A 106 9.60 -10.11 17.39
C GLN A 106 9.72 -9.54 18.82
N ARG A 107 8.72 -9.76 19.69
CA ARG A 107 8.85 -9.48 21.11
C ARG A 107 9.81 -10.49 21.73
N TRP A 108 11.01 -10.07 22.14
CA TRP A 108 11.91 -10.52 23.23
C TRP A 108 11.95 -11.99 23.74
N TRP A 109 10.85 -12.76 23.73
CA TRP A 109 10.77 -14.11 24.29
C TRP A 109 11.60 -15.15 23.53
N PHE A 110 11.80 -15.00 22.22
CA PHE A 110 12.67 -15.90 21.43
C PHE A 110 14.17 -15.70 21.76
N ILE A 111 14.61 -14.45 21.95
CA ILE A 111 15.97 -14.12 22.43
C ILE A 111 16.15 -14.62 23.86
N GLY A 112 15.12 -14.49 24.71
CA GLY A 112 15.10 -15.03 26.06
C GLY A 112 15.32 -16.55 26.10
N LEU A 113 14.65 -17.31 25.22
CA LEU A 113 14.84 -18.76 25.12
C LEU A 113 16.23 -19.16 24.60
N MET A 114 16.78 -18.42 23.64
CA MET A 114 18.16 -18.65 23.20
C MET A 114 19.18 -18.38 24.31
N MET A 115 19.01 -17.30 25.11
CA MET A 115 19.89 -17.04 26.25
C MET A 115 19.80 -18.12 27.34
N ILE A 116 18.61 -18.68 27.60
CA ILE A 116 18.44 -19.77 28.57
C ILE A 116 19.13 -21.05 28.07
N ARG A 117 19.13 -21.28 26.76
CA ARG A 117 19.79 -22.45 26.15
C ARG A 117 21.32 -22.29 26.08
N TRP A 118 21.83 -21.07 25.89
CA TRP A 118 23.28 -20.81 25.85
C TRP A 118 23.93 -20.88 27.25
N ARG A 119 23.19 -20.54 28.32
CA ARG A 119 23.74 -20.58 29.69
C ARG A 119 23.86 -21.98 30.31
N ARG A 120 23.60 -23.05 29.54
CA ARG A 120 23.62 -24.45 30.00
C ARG A 120 24.60 -25.37 29.23
N LEU A 121 25.49 -24.81 28.42
CA LEU A 121 26.61 -25.47 27.75
C LEU A 121 27.92 -24.81 28.19
#